data_AF-A0A1R1XWK8-F1
#
_entry.id   AF-A0A1R1XWK8-F1
#
_cell.length_a   1.000
_cell.length_b   1.000
_cell.length_c   1.000
_cell.angle_alpha   90.00
_cell.angle_beta   90.00
_cell.angle_gamma   90.00
#
_symmetry.space_group_name_H-M   'P 1'
#
loop_
_entity.id
_entity.type
_entity.pdbx_description
1 polymer ?
#
loop_
_entity_poly.entity_id
_entity_poly.type
_entity_poly.pdbx_seq_one_letter_code
_entity_poly.pdbx_strand_id
1 'polypeptide(L)'
;MKPKQAQRFLNTVLLERVRDDIAESKKLNYHLYMALKKSLYKPAAFFKGVLFPLCENDNCTLREAVIISSVLAKVSIPVLHSAAALLHLANLQYSGPTALLIRVLLDKKYALPYKVIDSLVFHFTSFATNKTLYSKHGVIEELPVLWHQSFLVFVQRYKSDLAPDQKTALLSVINVHYHPQISEEIRRELINSVCRGEIIVDQGSSNDIEMSLN
;
A
#
# COMPACT_ATOMS: atom_id res chain seq x y z
N MET A 1 1.07 14.14 -26.74
CA MET A 1 -0.34 13.71 -26.56
C MET A 1 -0.98 14.39 -25.37
N LYS A 2 -2.26 14.80 -25.52
CA LYS A 2 -3.07 15.33 -24.40
C LYS A 2 -3.33 14.21 -23.36
N PRO A 3 -3.59 14.54 -22.08
CA PRO A 3 -3.74 13.54 -21.01
C PRO A 3 -4.76 12.43 -21.31
N LYS A 4 -5.95 12.76 -21.83
CA LYS A 4 -6.98 11.77 -22.19
C LYS A 4 -6.54 10.83 -23.33
N GLN A 5 -5.84 11.37 -24.33
CA GLN A 5 -5.32 10.57 -25.44
C GLN A 5 -4.20 9.62 -24.97
N ALA A 6 -3.32 10.11 -24.08
CA ALA A 6 -2.29 9.28 -23.48
C ALA A 6 -2.91 8.15 -22.66
N GLN A 7 -3.91 8.43 -21.81
CA GLN A 7 -4.61 7.40 -21.04
C GLN A 7 -5.20 6.31 -21.97
N ARG A 8 -5.91 6.71 -23.04
CA ARG A 8 -6.48 5.77 -24.00
C ARG A 8 -5.41 4.91 -24.66
N PHE A 9 -4.33 5.52 -25.15
CA PHE A 9 -3.22 4.78 -25.75
C PHE A 9 -2.56 3.81 -24.76
N LEU A 10 -2.37 4.24 -23.52
CA LEU A 10 -1.78 3.38 -22.48
C LEU A 10 -2.66 2.18 -22.17
N ASN A 11 -3.98 2.35 -22.19
CA ASN A 11 -4.92 1.27 -21.94
C ASN A 11 -5.09 0.34 -23.13
N THR A 12 -5.38 0.86 -24.31
CA THR A 12 -5.79 0.02 -25.46
C THR A 12 -4.62 -0.47 -26.31
N VAL A 13 -3.40 0.04 -26.09
CA VAL A 13 -2.23 -0.32 -26.90
C VAL A 13 -1.10 -0.84 -26.01
N LEU A 14 -0.61 0.00 -25.08
CA LEU A 14 0.57 -0.37 -24.29
C LEU A 14 0.25 -1.50 -23.31
N LEU A 15 -0.85 -1.39 -22.55
CA LEU A 15 -1.24 -2.40 -21.57
C LEU A 15 -1.49 -3.74 -22.27
N GLU A 16 -2.35 -3.79 -23.28
CA GLU A 16 -2.62 -5.02 -24.05
C GLU A 16 -1.32 -5.69 -24.54
N ARG A 17 -0.44 -4.94 -25.22
CA ARG A 17 0.82 -5.49 -25.72
C ARG A 17 1.74 -6.00 -24.60
N VAL A 18 1.78 -5.32 -23.46
CA VAL A 18 2.55 -5.75 -22.27
C VAL A 18 2.00 -7.07 -21.72
N ARG A 19 0.68 -7.21 -21.64
CA ARG A 19 0.03 -8.44 -21.16
C ARG A 19 0.32 -9.61 -22.09
N ASP A 20 0.20 -9.40 -23.40
CA ASP A 20 0.51 -10.41 -24.41
C ASP A 20 1.96 -10.90 -24.29
N ASP A 21 2.92 -9.98 -24.17
CA ASP A 21 4.35 -10.32 -24.05
C ASP A 21 4.65 -11.16 -22.80
N ILE A 22 4.00 -10.81 -21.69
CA ILE A 22 4.14 -11.54 -20.42
C ILE A 22 3.46 -12.91 -20.50
N ALA A 23 2.30 -12.99 -21.15
CA ALA A 23 1.57 -14.24 -21.33
C ALA A 23 2.37 -15.25 -22.17
N GLU A 24 2.97 -14.79 -23.26
CA GLU A 24 3.76 -15.60 -24.20
C GLU A 24 5.14 -15.97 -23.63
N SER A 25 5.95 -14.97 -23.25
CA SER A 25 7.37 -15.19 -22.93
C SER A 25 7.65 -15.44 -21.45
N LYS A 26 6.65 -15.24 -20.57
CA LYS A 26 6.79 -15.20 -19.11
C LYS A 26 7.84 -14.18 -18.61
N LYS A 27 8.26 -13.26 -19.46
CA LYS A 27 9.15 -12.14 -19.20
C LYS A 27 8.54 -10.90 -19.87
N LEU A 28 9.14 -9.74 -19.67
CA LEU A 28 8.76 -8.55 -20.43
C LEU A 28 9.96 -8.09 -21.25
N ASN A 29 9.75 -7.85 -22.54
CA ASN A 29 10.72 -7.25 -23.43
C ASN A 29 11.25 -5.93 -22.85
N TYR A 30 12.56 -5.73 -22.94
CA TYR A 30 13.23 -4.54 -22.40
C TYR A 30 12.64 -3.22 -22.93
N HIS A 31 12.27 -3.15 -24.21
CA HIS A 31 11.71 -1.94 -24.81
C HIS A 31 10.29 -1.65 -24.30
N LEU A 32 9.47 -2.69 -24.08
CA LEU A 32 8.16 -2.53 -23.44
C LEU A 32 8.30 -2.09 -21.98
N TYR A 33 9.27 -2.64 -21.26
CA TYR A 33 9.59 -2.20 -19.90
C TYR A 33 10.03 -0.72 -19.86
N MET A 34 10.87 -0.30 -20.80
CA MET A 34 11.27 1.11 -20.92
C MET A 34 10.10 2.01 -21.33
N ALA A 35 9.19 1.54 -22.18
CA ALA A 35 7.96 2.24 -22.52
C ALA A 35 7.07 2.44 -21.29
N LEU A 36 6.92 1.44 -20.42
CA LEU A 36 6.22 1.56 -19.13
C LEU A 36 6.89 2.58 -18.20
N LYS A 37 8.22 2.57 -18.11
CA LYS A 37 8.93 3.59 -17.30
C LYS A 37 8.69 5.00 -17.81
N LYS A 38 8.66 5.19 -19.14
CA LYS A 38 8.44 6.50 -19.76
C LYS A 38 6.97 6.94 -19.68
N SER A 39 6.02 6.02 -19.74
CA SER A 39 4.60 6.38 -19.60
C SER A 39 4.25 6.91 -18.21
N LEU A 40 4.98 6.49 -17.17
CA LEU A 40 4.78 6.99 -15.79
C LEU A 40 5.12 8.48 -15.63
N TYR A 41 5.78 9.12 -16.60
CA TYR A 41 6.02 10.58 -16.59
C TYR A 41 4.72 11.39 -16.78
N LYS A 42 3.61 10.71 -17.07
CA LYS A 42 2.24 11.23 -16.95
C LYS A 42 1.45 10.38 -15.94
N PRO A 43 1.67 10.55 -14.62
CA PRO A 43 1.16 9.64 -13.59
C PRO A 43 -0.35 9.42 -13.65
N ALA A 44 -1.13 10.49 -13.83
CA ALA A 44 -2.59 10.39 -13.94
C ALA A 44 -3.04 9.50 -15.11
N ALA A 45 -2.36 9.57 -16.25
CA ALA A 45 -2.66 8.74 -17.42
C ALA A 45 -2.20 7.30 -17.21
N PHE A 46 -1.04 7.09 -16.56
CA PHE A 46 -0.54 5.77 -16.23
C PHE A 46 -1.47 5.05 -15.25
N PHE A 47 -1.86 5.69 -14.15
CA PHE A 47 -2.71 5.03 -13.16
C PHE A 47 -4.07 4.64 -13.73
N LYS A 48 -4.72 5.56 -14.46
CA LYS A 48 -6.04 5.30 -15.07
C LYS A 48 -6.00 4.45 -16.34
N GLY A 49 -4.84 4.36 -17.00
CA GLY A 49 -4.69 3.63 -18.26
C GLY A 49 -4.05 2.26 -18.11
N VAL A 50 -3.20 2.08 -17.09
CA VAL A 50 -2.39 0.87 -16.88
C VAL A 50 -2.72 0.24 -15.53
N LEU A 51 -2.48 0.96 -14.42
CA LEU A 51 -2.53 0.36 -13.08
C LEU A 51 -3.93 -0.09 -12.67
N PHE A 52 -4.92 0.80 -12.71
CA PHE A 52 -6.27 0.48 -12.27
C PHE A 52 -6.95 -0.55 -13.18
N PRO A 53 -6.91 -0.43 -14.52
CA PRO A 53 -7.46 -1.47 -15.39
C PRO A 53 -6.80 -2.83 -15.20
N LEU A 54 -5.52 -2.87 -14.82
CA LEU A 54 -4.85 -4.13 -14.50
C LEU A 54 -5.42 -4.76 -13.22
N CYS A 55 -5.69 -3.96 -12.18
CA CYS A 55 -6.18 -4.45 -10.89
C CYS A 55 -7.69 -4.72 -10.84
N GLU A 56 -8.50 -3.96 -11.59
CA GLU A 56 -9.98 -4.00 -11.51
C GLU A 56 -10.61 -5.19 -12.24
N ASN A 57 -9.92 -5.77 -13.22
CA ASN A 57 -10.49 -6.81 -14.08
C ASN A 57 -10.38 -8.24 -13.51
N ASP A 58 -9.98 -8.38 -12.24
CA ASP A 58 -9.73 -9.66 -11.53
C ASP A 58 -8.82 -10.67 -12.25
N ASN A 59 -8.16 -10.23 -13.32
CA ASN A 59 -7.29 -11.05 -14.16
C ASN A 59 -5.82 -10.62 -14.05
N CYS A 60 -5.48 -9.79 -13.06
CA CYS A 60 -4.10 -9.45 -12.77
C CYS A 60 -3.37 -10.70 -12.25
N THR A 61 -2.35 -11.13 -12.99
CA THR A 61 -1.46 -12.19 -12.52
C THR A 61 -0.39 -11.61 -11.59
N LEU A 62 0.13 -12.45 -10.69
CA LEU A 62 1.27 -12.06 -9.83
C LEU A 62 2.49 -11.62 -10.66
N ARG A 63 2.68 -12.19 -11.85
CA ARG A 63 3.82 -11.87 -12.72
C ARG A 63 3.69 -10.47 -13.32
N GLU A 64 2.51 -10.11 -13.81
CA GLU A 64 2.22 -8.74 -14.25
C GLU A 64 2.42 -7.76 -13.10
N ALA A 65 1.89 -8.08 -11.91
CA ALA A 65 2.01 -7.24 -10.72
C ALA A 65 3.48 -6.99 -10.33
N VAL A 66 4.33 -8.02 -10.36
CA VAL A 66 5.77 -7.91 -10.06
C VAL A 66 6.48 -6.97 -11.03
N ILE A 67 6.16 -7.06 -12.32
CA ILE A 67 6.78 -6.22 -13.35
C ILE A 67 6.34 -4.76 -13.20
N ILE A 68 5.04 -4.51 -13.06
CA ILE A 68 4.49 -3.16 -12.85
C ILE A 68 4.99 -2.55 -11.54
N SER A 69 5.04 -3.35 -10.47
CA SER A 69 5.65 -2.96 -9.19
C SER A 69 7.10 -2.52 -9.34
N SER A 70 7.89 -3.22 -10.16
CA SER A 70 9.28 -2.84 -10.44
C SER A 70 9.37 -1.46 -11.11
N VAL A 71 8.46 -1.16 -12.05
CA VAL A 71 8.37 0.15 -12.70
C VAL A 71 8.01 1.24 -11.69
N LEU A 72 6.97 1.00 -10.87
CA LEU A 72 6.53 1.93 -9.82
C LEU A 72 7.67 2.22 -8.84
N ALA A 73 8.38 1.19 -8.37
CA ALA A 73 9.49 1.33 -7.43
C ALA A 73 10.63 2.21 -7.99
N LYS A 74 10.97 2.05 -9.27
CA LYS A 74 12.14 2.71 -9.89
C LYS A 74 11.89 4.13 -10.40
N VAL A 75 10.65 4.53 -10.62
CA VAL A 75 10.34 5.86 -11.16
C VAL A 75 9.77 6.74 -10.05
N SER A 76 10.18 8.02 -10.02
CA SER A 76 9.65 8.99 -9.07
C SER A 76 8.23 9.40 -9.46
N ILE A 77 7.31 9.43 -8.49
CA ILE A 77 5.89 9.73 -8.69
C ILE A 77 5.54 10.92 -7.80
N PRO A 78 4.87 11.97 -8.30
CA PRO A 78 4.41 13.06 -7.45
C PRO A 78 3.45 12.55 -6.36
N VAL A 79 3.62 13.04 -5.14
CA VAL A 79 2.93 12.57 -3.92
C VAL A 79 1.42 12.45 -4.10
N LEU A 80 0.75 13.48 -4.61
CA LEU A 80 -0.71 13.49 -4.77
C LEU A 80 -1.23 12.38 -5.70
N HIS A 81 -0.47 12.03 -6.73
CA HIS A 81 -0.87 10.94 -7.64
C HIS A 81 -0.67 9.58 -6.97
N SER A 82 0.42 9.41 -6.21
CA SER A 82 0.66 8.19 -5.42
C SER A 82 -0.40 8.02 -4.32
N ALA A 83 -0.77 9.11 -3.65
CA ALA A 83 -1.80 9.12 -2.61
C ALA A 83 -3.18 8.75 -3.18
N ALA A 84 -3.56 9.30 -4.34
CA ALA A 84 -4.78 8.93 -5.04
C ALA A 84 -4.78 7.46 -5.49
N ALA A 85 -3.63 6.95 -5.96
CA ALA A 85 -3.50 5.54 -6.33
C ALA A 85 -3.63 4.60 -5.12
N LEU A 86 -3.00 4.91 -4.00
CA LEU A 86 -3.14 4.15 -2.75
C LEU A 86 -4.59 4.12 -2.27
N LEU A 87 -5.26 5.28 -2.27
CA LEU A 87 -6.67 5.38 -1.91
C LEU A 87 -7.55 4.51 -2.81
N HIS A 88 -7.29 4.50 -4.12
CA HIS A 88 -8.04 3.66 -5.06
C HIS A 88 -7.81 2.17 -4.78
N LEU A 89 -6.55 1.73 -4.70
CA LEU A 89 -6.19 0.33 -4.47
C LEU A 89 -6.70 -0.21 -3.12
N ALA A 90 -6.68 0.62 -2.06
CA ALA A 90 -7.18 0.24 -0.75
C ALA A 90 -8.69 -0.08 -0.73
N ASN A 91 -9.44 0.49 -1.67
CA ASN A 91 -10.89 0.29 -1.82
C ASN A 91 -11.24 -0.80 -2.84
N LEU A 92 -10.26 -1.41 -3.53
CA LEU A 92 -10.51 -2.55 -4.40
C LEU A 92 -10.67 -3.84 -3.59
N GLN A 93 -11.29 -4.85 -4.20
CA GLN A 93 -11.31 -6.19 -3.63
C GLN A 93 -9.88 -6.70 -3.44
N TYR A 94 -9.67 -7.37 -2.31
CA TYR A 94 -8.36 -7.92 -1.99
C TYR A 94 -7.90 -8.94 -3.02
N SER A 95 -6.67 -8.78 -3.48
CA SER A 95 -5.94 -9.77 -4.27
C SER A 95 -4.45 -9.66 -4.00
N GLY A 96 -3.72 -10.79 -4.13
CA GLY A 96 -2.27 -10.82 -3.95
C GLY A 96 -1.50 -9.77 -4.79
N PRO A 97 -1.83 -9.60 -6.10
CA PRO A 97 -1.31 -8.51 -6.93
C PRO A 97 -1.51 -7.11 -6.34
N THR A 98 -2.72 -6.80 -5.86
CA THR A 98 -3.05 -5.48 -5.31
C THR A 98 -2.27 -5.21 -4.02
N ALA A 99 -2.11 -6.22 -3.16
CA ALA A 99 -1.29 -6.13 -1.95
C ALA A 99 0.18 -5.79 -2.26
N LEU A 100 0.75 -6.39 -3.32
CA LEU A 100 2.10 -6.06 -3.78
C LEU A 100 2.24 -4.59 -4.17
N LEU A 101 1.26 -4.08 -4.92
CA LEU A 101 1.26 -2.72 -5.43
C LEU A 101 1.07 -1.69 -4.32
N ILE A 102 0.18 -1.96 -3.35
CA ILE A 102 0.01 -1.14 -2.15
C ILE A 102 1.34 -1.06 -1.39
N ARG A 103 1.98 -2.19 -1.09
CA ARG A 103 3.27 -2.23 -0.40
C ARG A 103 4.31 -1.35 -1.10
N VAL A 104 4.47 -1.50 -2.41
CA VAL A 104 5.47 -0.77 -3.20
C VAL A 104 5.22 0.74 -3.21
N LEU A 105 3.95 1.17 -3.22
CA LEU A 105 3.61 2.58 -3.11
C LEU A 105 3.83 3.12 -1.70
N LEU A 106 3.62 2.31 -0.65
CA LEU A 106 3.95 2.69 0.73
C LEU A 106 5.47 2.81 0.95
N ASP A 107 6.26 1.93 0.34
CA ASP A 107 7.73 1.96 0.34
C ASP A 107 8.33 3.23 -0.29
N LYS A 108 7.52 4.04 -0.98
CA LYS A 108 7.90 5.39 -1.43
C LYS A 108 8.02 6.41 -0.30
N LYS A 109 7.47 6.11 0.88
CA LYS A 109 7.62 6.91 2.11
C LYS A 109 7.16 8.37 1.99
N TYR A 110 6.21 8.65 1.09
CA TYR A 110 5.64 9.99 0.95
C TYR A 110 4.84 10.42 2.18
N ALA A 111 4.72 11.72 2.41
CA ALA A 111 3.75 12.24 3.36
C ALA A 111 2.35 12.11 2.76
N LEU A 112 1.49 11.28 3.37
CA LEU A 112 0.15 11.01 2.86
C LEU A 112 -0.90 11.92 3.54
N PRO A 113 -1.93 12.38 2.81
CA PRO A 113 -3.08 13.02 3.44
C PRO A 113 -3.79 12.06 4.40
N TYR A 114 -4.31 12.56 5.53
CA TYR A 114 -4.98 11.72 6.54
C TYR A 114 -6.11 10.88 5.97
N LYS A 115 -6.90 11.40 5.01
CA LYS A 115 -7.93 10.62 4.31
C LYS A 115 -7.40 9.32 3.68
N VAL A 116 -6.17 9.33 3.16
CA VAL A 116 -5.55 8.13 2.55
C VAL A 116 -5.10 7.17 3.65
N ILE A 117 -4.55 7.70 4.75
CA ILE A 117 -4.18 6.90 5.93
C ILE A 117 -5.41 6.23 6.53
N ASP A 118 -6.49 6.97 6.73
CA ASP A 118 -7.74 6.44 7.27
C ASP A 118 -8.31 5.33 6.37
N SER A 119 -8.23 5.49 5.04
CA SER A 119 -8.63 4.43 4.09
C SER A 119 -7.75 3.19 4.16
N LEU A 120 -6.44 3.34 4.42
CA LEU A 120 -5.53 2.22 4.60
C LEU A 120 -5.76 1.52 5.94
N VAL A 121 -6.05 2.28 7.01
CA VAL A 121 -6.49 1.72 8.30
C VAL A 121 -7.74 0.87 8.10
N PHE A 122 -8.76 1.43 7.41
CA PHE A 122 -9.98 0.70 7.10
C PHE A 122 -9.69 -0.57 6.28
N HIS A 123 -8.83 -0.47 5.26
CA HIS A 123 -8.40 -1.61 4.47
C HIS A 123 -7.85 -2.74 5.35
N PHE A 124 -6.86 -2.48 6.21
CA PHE A 124 -6.27 -3.53 7.06
C PHE A 124 -7.24 -4.04 8.15
N THR A 125 -8.00 -3.16 8.79
CA THR A 125 -8.95 -3.53 9.85
C THR A 125 -10.12 -4.36 9.34
N SER A 126 -10.52 -4.18 8.08
CA SER A 126 -11.58 -4.98 7.46
C SER A 126 -11.28 -6.48 7.43
N PHE A 127 -10.01 -6.90 7.39
CA PHE A 127 -9.63 -8.32 7.41
C PHE A 127 -9.91 -9.01 8.75
N ALA A 128 -9.97 -8.26 9.85
CA ALA A 128 -10.32 -8.84 11.16
C ALA A 128 -11.83 -9.14 11.28
N THR A 129 -12.67 -8.41 10.55
CA THR A 129 -14.13 -8.49 10.67
C THR A 129 -14.79 -9.22 9.51
N ASN A 130 -14.19 -9.14 8.32
CA ASN A 130 -14.76 -9.70 7.09
C ASN A 130 -13.91 -10.83 6.52
N LYS A 131 -14.30 -12.07 6.85
CA LYS A 131 -13.63 -13.28 6.38
C LYS A 131 -13.79 -13.53 4.88
N THR A 132 -14.77 -12.92 4.22
CA THR A 132 -15.00 -13.13 2.78
C THR A 132 -13.90 -12.49 1.92
N LEU A 133 -13.19 -11.49 2.45
CA LEU A 133 -12.11 -10.80 1.75
C LEU A 133 -10.93 -11.70 1.39
N TYR A 134 -10.73 -12.77 2.15
CA TYR A 134 -9.65 -13.73 1.97
C TYR A 134 -10.17 -15.17 1.95
N SER A 135 -11.45 -15.32 1.60
CA SER A 135 -12.03 -16.61 1.29
C SER A 135 -11.98 -16.85 -0.21
N LYS A 136 -11.39 -17.97 -0.62
CA LYS A 136 -11.33 -18.40 -2.01
C LYS A 136 -12.12 -19.70 -2.16
N HIS A 137 -13.07 -19.72 -3.09
CA HIS A 137 -13.98 -20.86 -3.30
C HIS A 137 -14.69 -21.36 -2.02
N GLY A 138 -15.02 -20.46 -1.09
CA GLY A 138 -15.67 -20.79 0.18
C GLY A 138 -14.74 -21.34 1.26
N VAL A 139 -13.44 -21.47 1.00
CA VAL A 139 -12.43 -21.84 1.99
C VAL A 139 -11.77 -20.58 2.49
N ILE A 140 -11.64 -20.45 3.81
CA ILE A 140 -10.90 -19.35 4.44
C ILE A 140 -9.41 -19.68 4.30
N GLU A 141 -8.68 -18.88 3.54
CA GLU A 141 -7.22 -19.04 3.41
C GLU A 141 -6.49 -18.29 4.53
N GLU A 142 -5.27 -18.70 4.85
CA GLU A 142 -4.39 -17.85 5.65
C GLU A 142 -3.91 -16.65 4.82
N LEU A 143 -3.78 -15.48 5.44
CA LEU A 143 -3.28 -14.31 4.74
C LEU A 143 -1.82 -14.54 4.32
N PRO A 144 -1.46 -14.23 3.06
CA PRO A 144 -0.11 -14.47 2.58
C PRO A 144 0.89 -13.54 3.28
N VAL A 145 2.14 -13.98 3.38
CA VAL A 145 3.27 -13.19 3.95
C VAL A 145 3.33 -11.78 3.37
N LEU A 146 3.01 -11.61 2.08
CA LEU A 146 3.02 -10.32 1.41
C LEU A 146 2.03 -9.31 2.01
N TRP A 147 0.87 -9.77 2.48
CA TRP A 147 -0.11 -8.93 3.16
C TRP A 147 0.46 -8.42 4.49
N HIS A 148 1.06 -9.31 5.30
CA HIS A 148 1.72 -8.93 6.55
C HIS A 148 2.88 -7.95 6.33
N GLN A 149 3.67 -8.16 5.27
CA GLN A 149 4.74 -7.22 4.88
C GLN A 149 4.17 -5.85 4.49
N SER A 150 3.08 -5.80 3.71
CA SER A 150 2.42 -4.54 3.37
C SER A 150 1.91 -3.81 4.61
N PHE A 151 1.35 -4.56 5.56
CA PHE A 151 0.86 -4.00 6.83
C PHE A 151 2.01 -3.47 7.69
N LEU A 152 3.12 -4.20 7.80
CA LEU A 152 4.31 -3.74 8.52
C LEU A 152 4.87 -2.45 7.92
N VAL A 153 5.01 -2.35 6.60
CA VAL A 153 5.51 -1.13 5.93
C VAL A 153 4.58 0.07 6.21
N PHE A 154 3.26 -0.14 6.19
CA PHE A 154 2.29 0.89 6.56
C PHE A 154 2.53 1.38 7.99
N VAL A 155 2.59 0.45 8.96
CA VAL A 155 2.77 0.79 10.38
C VAL A 155 4.10 1.49 10.63
N GLN A 156 5.21 0.94 10.14
CA GLN A 156 6.55 1.53 10.31
C GLN A 156 6.59 2.98 9.84
N ARG A 157 5.87 3.30 8.75
CA ARG A 157 5.92 4.62 8.13
C ARG A 157 4.92 5.62 8.70
N TYR A 158 3.73 5.18 9.06
CA TYR A 158 2.60 6.06 9.38
C TYR A 158 2.07 5.90 10.80
N LYS A 159 2.73 5.12 11.68
CA LYS A 159 2.37 4.95 13.09
C LYS A 159 2.10 6.27 13.83
N SER A 160 2.86 7.33 13.53
CA SER A 160 2.70 8.65 14.15
C SER A 160 1.55 9.49 13.59
N ASP A 161 0.98 9.07 12.47
CA ASP A 161 -0.15 9.74 11.82
C ASP A 161 -1.50 9.08 12.17
N LEU A 162 -1.49 8.03 12.99
CA LEU A 162 -2.67 7.29 13.43
C LEU A 162 -3.36 7.98 14.60
N ALA A 163 -4.69 7.88 14.66
CA ALA A 163 -5.46 8.18 15.86
C ALA A 163 -5.41 7.01 16.89
N PRO A 164 -5.64 7.26 18.19
CA PRO A 164 -5.54 6.23 19.22
C PRO A 164 -6.49 5.03 19.04
N ASP A 165 -7.70 5.28 18.56
CA ASP A 165 -8.70 4.27 18.22
C ASP A 165 -8.26 3.41 17.02
N GLN A 166 -7.71 4.05 15.98
CA GLN A 166 -7.14 3.36 14.81
C GLN A 166 -5.98 2.44 15.22
N LYS A 167 -5.09 2.92 16.08
CA LYS A 167 -3.97 2.13 16.61
C LYS A 167 -4.47 0.89 17.37
N THR A 168 -5.48 1.05 18.22
CA THR A 168 -6.11 -0.06 18.95
C THR A 168 -6.75 -1.06 17.98
N ALA A 169 -7.44 -0.59 16.94
CA ALA A 169 -8.03 -1.44 15.93
C ALA A 169 -6.97 -2.23 15.14
N LEU A 170 -5.83 -1.62 14.79
CA LEU A 170 -4.74 -2.33 14.12
C LEU A 170 -4.07 -3.39 15.00
N LEU A 171 -4.01 -3.17 16.33
CA LEU A 171 -3.56 -4.17 17.28
C LEU A 171 -4.52 -5.37 17.39
N SER A 172 -5.82 -5.19 17.17
CA SER A 172 -6.75 -6.33 17.15
C SER A 172 -6.55 -7.20 15.90
N VAL A 173 -6.20 -6.59 14.77
CA VAL A 173 -5.94 -7.30 13.50
C VAL A 173 -4.82 -8.33 13.65
N ILE A 174 -3.70 -7.98 14.31
CA ILE A 174 -2.58 -8.91 14.51
C ILE A 174 -2.91 -10.09 15.44
N ASN A 175 -3.93 -9.95 16.29
CA ASN A 175 -4.39 -11.04 17.15
C ASN A 175 -5.27 -12.04 16.36
N VAL A 176 -6.02 -11.56 15.36
CA VAL A 176 -6.80 -12.43 14.47
C VAL A 176 -5.90 -13.08 13.42
N HIS A 177 -4.98 -12.31 12.86
CA HIS A 177 -4.09 -12.72 11.77
C HIS A 177 -2.64 -12.62 12.23
N TYR A 178 -2.18 -13.68 12.91
CA TYR A 178 -0.85 -13.72 13.50
C TYR A 178 0.20 -14.34 12.57
N HIS A 179 1.31 -13.63 12.36
CA HIS A 179 2.49 -14.14 11.66
C HIS A 179 3.70 -14.11 12.61
N PRO A 180 4.38 -15.24 12.88
CA PRO A 180 5.38 -15.37 13.94
C PRO A 180 6.52 -14.34 13.93
N GLN A 181 6.99 -13.96 12.74
CA GLN A 181 8.13 -13.03 12.59
C GLN A 181 7.72 -11.57 12.32
N ILE A 182 6.47 -11.32 11.91
CA ILE A 182 6.06 -10.00 11.38
C ILE A 182 5.07 -9.34 12.33
N SER A 183 4.14 -10.08 12.91
CA SER A 183 3.14 -9.53 13.84
C SER A 183 3.79 -8.94 15.09
N GLU A 184 4.89 -9.52 15.58
CA GLU A 184 5.65 -8.98 16.70
C GLU A 184 6.33 -7.64 16.36
N GLU A 185 6.87 -7.52 15.15
CA GLU A 185 7.43 -6.26 14.65
C GLU A 185 6.33 -5.19 14.54
N ILE A 186 5.16 -5.54 13.98
CA ILE A 186 4.00 -4.63 13.90
C ILE A 186 3.57 -4.18 15.29
N ARG A 187 3.44 -5.12 16.23
CA ARG A 187 3.06 -4.84 17.62
C ARG A 187 4.03 -3.85 18.26
N ARG A 188 5.34 -4.11 18.15
CA ARG A 188 6.39 -3.25 18.70
C ARG A 188 6.34 -1.84 18.12
N GLU A 189 6.19 -1.72 16.80
CA GLU A 189 6.10 -0.43 16.11
C GLU A 189 4.87 0.36 16.54
N LEU A 190 3.71 -0.29 16.71
CA LEU A 190 2.51 0.36 17.20
C LEU A 190 2.69 0.80 18.65
N ILE A 191 3.03 -0.10 19.57
CA ILE A 191 3.12 0.21 21.01
C ILE A 191 4.06 1.40 21.27
N ASN A 192 5.24 1.40 20.63
CA ASN A 192 6.28 2.41 20.85
C ASN A 192 6.08 3.72 20.06
N SER A 193 4.91 3.92 19.45
CA SER A 193 4.59 5.14 18.71
C SER A 193 3.66 6.07 19.48
N VAL A 194 3.82 7.37 19.25
CA VAL A 194 2.90 8.42 19.73
C VAL A 194 1.86 8.68 18.64
N CYS A 195 0.58 8.77 19.01
CA CYS A 195 -0.49 9.02 18.04
C CYS A 195 -0.53 10.50 17.60
N ARG A 196 -1.19 10.78 16.48
CA ARG A 196 -1.38 12.17 16.04
C ARG A 196 -2.19 12.95 17.09
N GLY A 197 -1.69 14.14 17.45
CA GLY A 197 -2.38 15.01 18.41
C GLY A 197 -2.21 14.62 19.89
N GLU A 198 -1.48 13.55 20.21
CA GLU A 198 -1.09 13.27 21.59
C GLU A 198 0.05 14.22 22.02
N ILE A 199 -0.11 14.84 23.18
CA ILE A 199 0.93 15.67 23.79
C ILE A 199 1.95 14.74 24.42
N ILE A 200 3.20 14.80 23.97
CA ILE A 200 4.31 14.15 24.65
C ILE A 200 4.56 14.95 25.92
N VAL A 201 4.09 14.44 27.06
CA VAL A 201 4.48 14.98 28.36
C VAL A 201 5.89 14.49 28.62
N ASP A 202 6.87 15.39 28.46
CA ASP A 202 8.26 15.08 28.75
C ASP A 202 8.39 14.77 30.25
N GLN A 203 8.71 13.54 30.61
CA GLN A 203 8.85 13.13 32.02
C GLN A 203 10.10 13.74 32.68
N GLY A 204 10.86 14.59 31.98
CA GLY A 204 12.05 15.28 32.49
C GLY A 204 11.80 16.54 33.32
N SER A 205 10.64 17.21 33.21
CA SER A 205 10.43 18.53 33.83
C SER A 205 9.85 18.50 35.25
N SER A 206 9.67 17.32 35.86
CA SER A 206 9.16 17.22 37.25
C SER A 206 10.27 17.23 38.31
N ASN A 207 11.53 16.96 37.94
CA ASN A 207 12.63 16.86 38.92
C ASN A 207 13.31 18.20 39.24
N ASP A 208 13.11 19.25 38.43
CA ASP A 208 13.77 20.55 38.66
C ASP A 208 13.06 21.42 39.72
N ILE A 209 11.83 21.08 40.10
CA ILE A 209 11.06 21.87 41.09
C ILE A 209 11.43 21.47 42.54
N GLU A 210 11.86 20.22 42.79
CA GLU A 210 12.25 19.79 44.14
C GLU A 210 13.66 20.22 44.56
N MET A 211 14.56 20.55 43.62
CA MET A 211 15.93 20.97 43.93
C MET A 211 16.08 22.44 44.33
N SER A 212 15.02 23.25 44.23
CA SER A 212 15.06 24.68 44.61
C SER A 212 14.51 24.97 46.01
N LEU A 213 14.19 23.94 46.78
CA LEU A 213 13.60 24.04 48.13
C LEU A 213 14.41 23.37 49.25
N ASN A 214 15.66 22.96 48.99
CA ASN A 214 16.57 22.42 50.01
C ASN A 214 17.81 23.30 50.21
#